data_AF-A0A936PVN4-F1
#
_entry.id   AF-A0A936PVN4-F1
#
_cell.length_a   1.000
_cell.length_b   1.000
_cell.length_c   1.000
_cell.angle_alpha   90.00
_cell.angle_beta   90.00
_cell.angle_gamma   90.00
#
_symmetry.space_group_name_H-M   'P 1'
#
loop_
_entity.id
_entity.type
_entity.pdbx_description
1 polymer ?
#
loop_
_entity_poly.entity_id
_entity_poly.type
_entity_poly.pdbx_seq_one_letter_code
_entity_poly.pdbx_strand_id
1 'polypeptide(L)'
;MGSVALQRWRVEASAQLSALGQLKHAPGQTALARRHAANQLNLAFVLILSSHFQRFCRDLHTEVAAHLRRTTQDPWAASLLHTRLVEARKLDVGNPNPGHIGADFARFGLRIWDALLTREGRAKVWRAQLEQLNVWRNAIAHQDLSAASLLDLGGGRVHLRRADVLRWRRACDRLATLMDAVLADFTLGLVGAAPWRVSSQRGVR
;
A
#
# COMPACT_ATOMS: atom_id res chain seq x y z
N MET A 1 -12.23 14.72 4.71
CA MET A 1 -10.76 14.89 4.76
C MET A 1 -10.12 13.65 5.38
N GLY A 2 -9.52 12.78 4.56
CA GLY A 2 -8.81 11.59 5.05
C GLY A 2 -7.51 11.91 5.78
N SER A 3 -6.81 10.87 6.25
CA SER A 3 -5.52 10.96 6.93
C SER A 3 -4.48 11.76 6.14
N VAL A 4 -3.46 12.25 6.84
CA VAL A 4 -2.32 12.90 6.19
C VAL A 4 -1.59 11.88 5.30
N ALA A 5 -1.50 10.63 5.74
CA ALA A 5 -0.96 9.51 4.97
C ALA A 5 -1.69 9.32 3.64
N LEU A 6 -3.03 9.31 3.63
CA LEU A 6 -3.81 9.19 2.39
C LEU A 6 -3.64 10.40 1.48
N GLN A 7 -3.56 11.60 2.06
CA GLN A 7 -3.31 12.83 1.28
C GLN A 7 -1.93 12.77 0.60
N ARG A 8 -0.89 12.40 1.35
CA ARG A 8 0.47 12.21 0.79
C ARG A 8 0.48 11.11 -0.26
N TRP A 9 -0.14 9.97 0.01
CA TRP A 9 -0.29 8.88 -0.95
C TRP A 9 -0.87 9.39 -2.27
N ARG A 10 -1.94 10.21 -2.22
CA ARG A 10 -2.59 10.78 -3.42
C ARG A 10 -1.69 11.74 -4.21
N VAL A 11 -0.83 12.50 -3.54
CA VAL A 11 0.14 13.40 -4.19
C VAL A 11 1.25 12.57 -4.86
N GLU A 12 1.84 11.63 -4.14
CA GLU A 12 2.88 10.72 -4.67
C GLU A 12 2.32 9.87 -5.81
N ALA A 13 1.06 9.46 -5.67
CA ALA A 13 0.28 8.77 -6.68
C ALA A 13 0.20 9.54 -8.01
N SER A 14 0.01 10.86 -7.95
CA SER A 14 -0.03 11.74 -9.11
C SER A 14 1.33 11.84 -9.80
N ALA A 15 2.41 12.04 -9.01
CA ALA A 15 3.77 12.10 -9.53
C ALA A 15 4.18 10.83 -10.30
N GLN A 16 3.78 9.65 -9.81
CA GLN A 16 4.04 8.36 -10.46
C GLN A 16 3.30 8.18 -11.79
N LEU A 17 2.06 8.69 -11.91
CA LEU A 17 1.32 8.66 -13.18
C LEU A 17 1.96 9.58 -14.22
N SER A 18 2.46 10.74 -13.77
CA SER A 18 3.26 11.64 -14.61
C SER A 18 4.54 10.95 -15.11
N ALA A 19 5.23 10.20 -14.24
CA ALA A 19 6.42 9.44 -14.63
C ALA A 19 6.12 8.43 -15.76
N LEU A 20 5.03 7.65 -15.66
CA LEU A 20 4.63 6.70 -16.71
C LEU A 20 4.10 7.36 -18.01
N GLY A 21 3.59 8.58 -17.92
CA GLY A 21 3.04 9.33 -19.06
C GLY A 21 4.08 10.11 -19.86
N GLN A 22 5.16 10.55 -19.20
CA GLN A 22 6.16 11.45 -19.80
C GLN A 22 7.27 10.72 -20.57
N LEU A 23 7.36 9.39 -20.45
CA LEU A 23 8.33 8.59 -21.21
C LEU A 23 7.91 8.47 -22.68
N LYS A 24 8.21 9.52 -23.45
CA LYS A 24 8.23 9.48 -24.91
C LYS A 24 9.47 8.71 -25.36
N HIS A 25 9.32 7.78 -26.29
CA HIS A 25 10.46 7.08 -26.88
C HIS A 25 11.35 8.06 -27.65
N ALA A 26 12.67 7.88 -27.57
CA ALA A 26 13.59 8.66 -28.39
C ALA A 26 13.36 8.35 -29.88
N PRO A 27 13.38 9.36 -30.77
CA PRO A 27 13.30 9.14 -32.21
C PRO A 27 14.42 8.19 -32.67
N GLY A 28 14.10 7.23 -33.54
CA GLY A 28 15.10 6.32 -34.13
C GLY A 28 15.39 5.02 -33.36
N GLN A 29 14.76 4.76 -32.21
CA GLN A 29 14.96 3.47 -31.51
C GLN A 29 14.27 2.29 -32.20
N THR A 30 14.98 1.16 -32.29
CA THR A 30 14.41 -0.11 -32.77
C THR A 30 13.28 -0.60 -31.85
N ALA A 31 12.39 -1.45 -32.37
CA ALA A 31 11.28 -2.01 -31.58
C ALA A 31 11.77 -2.83 -30.36
N LEU A 32 12.92 -3.50 -30.47
CA LEU A 32 13.51 -4.30 -29.40
C LEU A 32 14.08 -3.40 -28.29
N ALA A 33 14.81 -2.34 -28.64
CA ALA A 33 15.33 -1.36 -27.68
C ALA A 33 14.18 -0.68 -26.91
N ARG A 34 13.08 -0.33 -27.59
CA ARG A 34 11.88 0.25 -26.96
C ARG A 34 11.25 -0.70 -25.94
N ARG A 35 11.15 -1.99 -26.26
CA ARG A 35 10.60 -3.01 -25.35
C ARG A 35 11.48 -3.20 -24.12
N HIS A 36 12.79 -3.24 -24.30
CA HIS A 36 13.72 -3.36 -23.17
C HIS A 36 13.65 -2.15 -22.23
N ALA A 37 13.69 -0.93 -22.78
CA ALA A 37 13.54 0.29 -22.00
C ALA A 37 12.20 0.32 -21.23
N ALA A 38 11.10 -0.01 -21.90
CA ALA A 38 9.78 -0.11 -21.27
C ALA A 38 9.74 -1.14 -20.12
N ASN A 39 10.44 -2.27 -20.26
CA ASN A 39 10.54 -3.26 -19.21
C ASN A 39 11.32 -2.72 -17.99
N GLN A 40 12.48 -2.09 -18.20
CA GLN A 40 13.26 -1.50 -17.10
C GLN A 40 12.46 -0.45 -16.32
N LEU A 41 11.68 0.37 -17.03
CA LEU A 41 10.79 1.37 -16.43
C LEU A 41 9.67 0.73 -15.62
N ASN A 42 9.09 -0.35 -16.14
CA ASN A 42 8.08 -1.12 -15.43
C ASN A 42 8.64 -1.76 -14.14
N LEU A 43 9.87 -2.28 -14.16
CA LEU A 43 10.56 -2.80 -12.97
C LEU A 43 10.84 -1.69 -11.94
N ALA A 44 11.36 -0.55 -12.38
CA ALA A 44 11.58 0.60 -11.51
C ALA A 44 10.27 1.08 -10.85
N PHE A 45 9.17 1.10 -11.61
CA PHE A 45 7.86 1.46 -11.07
C PHE A 45 7.41 0.51 -9.96
N VAL A 46 7.65 -0.81 -10.08
CA VAL A 46 7.30 -1.79 -9.04
C VAL A 46 7.98 -1.45 -7.71
N LEU A 47 9.28 -1.15 -7.74
CA LEU A 47 10.05 -0.79 -6.54
C LEU A 47 9.51 0.49 -5.91
N ILE A 48 9.30 1.53 -6.73
CA ILE A 48 8.76 2.82 -6.29
C ILE A 48 7.36 2.64 -5.70
N LEU A 49 6.46 1.96 -6.41
CA LEU A 49 5.08 1.73 -5.96
C LEU A 49 5.03 1.00 -4.61
N SER A 50 5.77 -0.10 -4.46
CA SER A 50 5.83 -0.86 -3.21
C SER A 50 6.36 0.01 -2.08
N SER A 51 7.44 0.77 -2.30
CA SER A 51 8.06 1.62 -1.28
C SER A 51 7.13 2.74 -0.81
N HIS A 52 6.43 3.40 -1.73
CA HIS A 52 5.44 4.44 -1.39
C HIS A 52 4.23 3.85 -0.66
N PHE A 53 3.76 2.67 -1.06
CA PHE A 53 2.64 2.03 -0.37
C PHE A 53 3.03 1.56 1.03
N GLN A 54 4.29 1.13 1.23
CA GLN A 54 4.87 0.85 2.54
C GLN A 54 4.87 2.08 3.44
N ARG A 55 5.36 3.21 2.91
CA ARG A 55 5.34 4.49 3.61
C ARG A 55 3.92 4.88 4.00
N PHE A 56 2.97 4.78 3.08
CA PHE A 56 1.56 5.06 3.37
C PHE A 56 1.05 4.21 4.55
N CYS A 57 1.26 2.89 4.52
CA CYS A 57 0.79 2.01 5.59
C CYS A 57 1.41 2.36 6.95
N ARG A 58 2.72 2.67 6.96
CA ARG A 58 3.44 3.07 8.18
C ARG A 58 2.99 4.42 8.72
N ASP A 59 2.84 5.42 7.86
CA ASP A 59 2.37 6.75 8.23
C ASP A 59 0.95 6.67 8.79
N LEU A 60 0.05 5.92 8.12
CA LEU A 60 -1.32 5.70 8.56
C LEU A 60 -1.38 5.01 9.93
N HIS A 61 -0.58 3.96 10.13
CA HIS A 61 -0.46 3.31 11.43
C HIS A 61 0.02 4.29 12.51
N THR A 62 1.00 5.14 12.19
CA THR A 62 1.54 6.13 13.13
C THR A 62 0.46 7.15 13.52
N GLU A 63 -0.34 7.61 12.57
CA GLU A 63 -1.44 8.55 12.83
C GLU A 63 -2.50 7.94 13.75
N VAL A 64 -2.86 6.66 13.55
CA VAL A 64 -3.79 5.95 14.44
C VAL A 64 -3.21 5.80 15.84
N ALA A 65 -1.95 5.37 15.98
CA ALA A 65 -1.30 5.25 17.28
C ALA A 65 -1.21 6.59 18.02
N ALA A 66 -0.88 7.67 17.31
CA ALA A 66 -0.84 9.02 17.85
C ALA A 66 -2.23 9.54 18.26
N HIS A 67 -3.29 9.10 17.59
CA HIS A 67 -4.67 9.38 17.99
C HIS A 67 -5.05 8.66 19.28
N LEU A 68 -4.82 7.34 19.37
CA LEU A 68 -5.09 6.56 20.57
C LEU A 68 -4.32 7.08 21.79
N ARG A 69 -3.08 7.53 21.59
CA ARG A 69 -2.29 8.22 22.62
C ARG A 69 -3.02 9.47 23.14
N ARG A 70 -3.53 10.31 22.24
CA ARG A 70 -4.21 11.57 22.60
C ARG A 70 -5.55 11.36 23.29
N THR A 71 -6.22 10.23 23.06
CA THR A 71 -7.49 9.89 23.70
C THR A 71 -7.32 9.15 25.03
N THR A 72 -6.10 8.77 25.39
CA THR A 72 -5.80 8.11 26.67
C THR A 72 -5.54 9.17 27.75
N GLN A 73 -6.31 9.14 28.85
CA GLN A 73 -6.27 10.16 29.89
C GLN A 73 -4.98 10.12 30.73
N ASP A 74 -4.55 8.94 31.14
CA ASP A 74 -3.33 8.78 31.94
C ASP A 74 -2.08 8.97 31.07
N PRO A 75 -1.20 9.96 31.36
CA PRO A 75 -0.06 10.27 30.51
C PRO A 75 0.99 9.15 30.41
N TRP A 76 1.15 8.37 31.48
CA TRP A 76 2.09 7.26 31.51
C TRP A 76 1.58 6.10 30.66
N ALA A 77 0.32 5.70 30.84
CA ALA A 77 -0.36 4.70 30.02
C ALA A 77 -0.40 5.14 28.54
N ALA A 78 -0.66 6.42 28.26
CA ALA A 78 -0.64 6.96 26.90
C ALA A 78 0.73 6.78 26.24
N SER A 79 1.82 7.08 26.97
CA SER A 79 3.19 6.96 26.48
C SER A 79 3.58 5.49 26.28
N LEU A 80 3.27 4.63 27.24
CA LEU A 80 3.51 3.19 27.14
C LEU A 80 2.75 2.57 25.97
N LEU A 81 1.45 2.88 25.84
CA LEU A 81 0.61 2.42 24.73
C LEU A 81 1.20 2.83 23.38
N HIS A 82 1.54 4.11 23.21
CA HIS A 82 2.11 4.59 21.96
C HIS A 82 3.40 3.83 21.60
N THR A 83 4.32 3.67 22.55
CA THR A 83 5.56 2.91 22.36
C THR A 83 5.26 1.48 21.89
N ARG A 84 4.37 0.77 22.58
CA ARG A 84 3.98 -0.61 22.21
C ARG A 84 3.33 -0.70 20.83
N LEU A 85 2.57 0.31 20.43
CA LEU A 85 1.93 0.34 19.11
C LEU A 85 2.94 0.55 17.99
N VAL A 86 3.95 1.41 18.17
CA VAL A 86 4.87 1.80 17.08
C VAL A 86 6.21 1.07 17.08
N GLU A 87 6.59 0.40 18.17
CA GLU A 87 7.88 -0.29 18.26
C GLU A 87 7.99 -1.48 17.31
N ALA A 88 9.14 -1.63 16.64
CA ALA A 88 9.49 -2.80 15.84
C ALA A 88 8.38 -3.23 14.85
N ARG A 89 7.78 -2.27 14.14
CA ARG A 89 6.77 -2.60 13.12
C ARG A 89 7.44 -3.34 11.97
N LYS A 90 6.76 -4.36 11.44
CA LYS A 90 7.27 -5.09 10.29
C LYS A 90 7.42 -4.19 9.07
N LEU A 91 6.57 -3.18 8.94
CA LEU A 91 6.65 -2.16 7.88
C LEU A 91 7.86 -1.21 8.00
N ASP A 92 8.61 -1.21 9.11
CA ASP A 92 9.84 -0.41 9.22
C ASP A 92 11.02 -1.06 8.48
N VAL A 93 11.02 -2.39 8.35
CA VAL A 93 12.14 -3.15 7.76
C VAL A 93 11.72 -4.01 6.55
N GLY A 94 10.44 -4.34 6.44
CA GLY A 94 9.92 -5.28 5.44
C GLY A 94 8.92 -4.64 4.46
N ASN A 95 8.56 -5.42 3.45
CA ASN A 95 7.65 -4.97 2.40
C ASN A 95 6.21 -4.83 2.89
N PRO A 96 5.35 -4.03 2.22
CA PRO A 96 3.94 -3.94 2.55
C PRO A 96 3.15 -5.14 2.00
N ASN A 97 3.57 -6.36 2.36
CA ASN A 97 2.80 -7.55 2.07
C ASN A 97 1.62 -7.68 3.06
N PRO A 98 0.58 -8.45 2.70
CA PRO A 98 -0.57 -8.68 3.58
C PRO A 98 -0.21 -9.17 4.98
N GLY A 99 0.83 -9.99 5.13
CA GLY A 99 1.28 -10.48 6.44
C GLY A 99 1.83 -9.37 7.34
N HIS A 100 2.68 -8.49 6.80
CA HIS A 100 3.27 -7.38 7.55
C HIS A 100 2.22 -6.34 7.93
N ILE A 101 1.36 -5.96 6.98
CA ILE A 101 0.23 -5.05 7.23
C ILE A 101 -0.70 -5.66 8.29
N GLY A 102 -1.06 -6.94 8.15
CA GLY A 102 -1.91 -7.63 9.11
C GLY A 102 -1.32 -7.64 10.52
N ALA A 103 -0.02 -7.97 10.65
CA ALA A 103 0.67 -8.04 11.93
C ALA A 103 0.75 -6.67 12.63
N ASP A 104 1.08 -5.61 11.90
CA ASP A 104 1.21 -4.27 12.49
C ASP A 104 -0.15 -3.73 12.93
N PHE A 105 -1.18 -3.78 12.07
CA PHE A 105 -2.51 -3.27 12.43
C PHE A 105 -3.24 -4.14 13.48
N ALA A 106 -2.87 -5.41 13.63
CA ALA A 106 -3.38 -6.26 14.72
C ALA A 106 -3.00 -5.75 16.12
N ARG A 107 -1.96 -4.90 16.23
CA ARG A 107 -1.59 -4.26 17.51
C ARG A 107 -2.68 -3.35 18.07
N PHE A 108 -3.58 -2.86 17.22
CA PHE A 108 -4.76 -2.11 17.65
C PHE A 108 -5.92 -3.02 18.11
N GLY A 109 -5.77 -4.34 18.04
CA GLY A 109 -6.89 -5.27 18.16
C GLY A 109 -7.74 -5.38 16.88
N LEU A 110 -7.25 -4.86 15.75
CA LEU A 110 -7.96 -4.84 14.47
C LEU A 110 -7.40 -5.90 13.51
N ARG A 111 -8.24 -6.87 13.15
CA ARG A 111 -7.98 -7.76 12.01
C ARG A 111 -8.25 -7.04 10.69
N ILE A 112 -7.31 -6.20 10.27
CA ILE A 112 -7.52 -5.23 9.19
C ILE A 112 -8.04 -5.86 7.90
N TRP A 113 -7.53 -7.02 7.48
CA TRP A 113 -7.98 -7.66 6.24
C TRP A 113 -9.43 -8.14 6.31
N ASP A 114 -9.88 -8.62 7.46
CA ASP A 114 -11.26 -9.06 7.65
C ASP A 114 -12.21 -7.85 7.65
N ALA A 115 -11.78 -6.73 8.24
CA ALA A 115 -12.52 -5.47 8.20
C ALA A 115 -12.61 -4.89 6.77
N LEU A 116 -11.51 -4.93 6.00
CA LEU A 116 -11.50 -4.50 4.60
C LEU A 116 -12.43 -5.37 3.74
N LEU A 117 -12.39 -6.70 3.91
CA LEU A 117 -13.22 -7.65 3.17
C LEU A 117 -14.70 -7.51 3.51
N THR A 118 -15.02 -7.33 4.79
CA THR A 118 -16.40 -7.08 5.25
C THR A 118 -16.97 -5.82 4.62
N ARG A 119 -16.15 -4.77 4.48
CA ARG A 119 -16.58 -3.50 3.86
C ARG A 119 -16.67 -3.56 2.34
N GLU A 120 -15.76 -4.28 1.69
CA GLU A 120 -15.68 -4.38 0.23
C GLU A 120 -15.09 -5.74 -0.19
N GLY A 121 -15.94 -6.63 -0.70
CA GLY A 121 -15.54 -7.97 -1.11
C GLY A 121 -14.44 -8.00 -2.19
N ARG A 122 -14.36 -6.95 -3.03
CA ARG A 122 -13.28 -6.81 -4.02
C ARG A 122 -11.91 -6.60 -3.39
N ALA A 123 -11.83 -6.27 -2.11
CA ALA A 123 -10.57 -6.20 -1.37
C ALA A 123 -9.80 -7.53 -1.42
N LYS A 124 -10.48 -8.67 -1.62
CA LYS A 124 -9.83 -9.98 -1.86
C LYS A 124 -8.92 -9.94 -3.10
N VAL A 125 -9.41 -9.34 -4.19
CA VAL A 125 -8.66 -9.21 -5.44
C VAL A 125 -7.52 -8.22 -5.28
N TRP A 126 -7.75 -7.09 -4.63
CA TRP A 126 -6.71 -6.08 -4.42
C TRP A 126 -5.61 -6.58 -3.48
N ARG A 127 -5.95 -7.38 -2.46
CA ARG A 127 -4.99 -8.07 -1.59
C ARG A 127 -4.11 -9.04 -2.38
N ALA A 128 -4.69 -9.86 -3.26
CA ALA A 128 -3.91 -10.75 -4.12
C ALA A 128 -2.99 -9.98 -5.09
N GLN A 129 -3.45 -8.85 -5.60
CA GLN A 129 -2.66 -7.96 -6.45
C GLN A 129 -1.48 -7.31 -5.68
N LEU A 130 -1.68 -6.94 -4.41
CA LEU A 130 -0.62 -6.46 -3.53
C LEU A 130 0.41 -7.56 -3.23
N GLU A 131 -0.02 -8.80 -3.03
CA GLU A 131 0.88 -9.94 -2.87
C GLU A 131 1.78 -10.09 -4.10
N GLN A 132 1.18 -10.13 -5.30
CA GLN A 132 1.92 -10.20 -6.57
C GLN A 132 2.91 -9.04 -6.74
N LEU A 133 2.52 -7.82 -6.38
CA LEU A 133 3.43 -6.67 -6.43
C LEU A 133 4.68 -6.90 -5.56
N ASN A 134 4.50 -7.37 -4.32
CA ASN A 134 5.61 -7.56 -3.38
C ASN A 134 6.49 -8.75 -3.75
N VAL A 135 5.90 -9.77 -4.33
CA VAL A 135 6.60 -10.89 -4.97
C VAL A 135 7.55 -10.38 -6.06
N TRP A 136 7.06 -9.55 -6.99
CA TRP A 136 7.89 -8.95 -8.02
C TRP A 136 8.95 -8.01 -7.45
N ARG A 137 8.61 -7.21 -6.44
CA ARG A 137 9.58 -6.34 -5.75
C ARG A 137 10.74 -7.15 -5.15
N ASN A 138 10.46 -8.30 -4.54
CA ASN A 138 11.49 -9.20 -4.00
C ASN A 138 12.36 -9.79 -5.10
N ALA A 139 11.75 -10.32 -6.16
CA ALA A 139 12.48 -10.87 -7.31
C ALA A 139 13.43 -9.84 -7.93
N ILE A 140 12.98 -8.59 -8.09
CA ILE A 140 13.80 -7.48 -8.59
C ILE A 140 14.94 -7.15 -7.61
N ALA A 141 14.64 -7.02 -6.32
CA ALA A 141 15.62 -6.64 -5.31
C ALA A 141 16.73 -7.68 -5.16
N HIS A 142 16.40 -8.97 -5.26
CA HIS A 142 17.36 -10.07 -5.20
C HIS A 142 18.01 -10.40 -6.55
N GLN A 143 17.68 -9.65 -7.62
CA GLN A 143 18.10 -9.92 -9.00
C GLN A 143 17.74 -11.34 -9.49
N ASP A 144 16.79 -11.99 -8.82
CA ASP A 144 16.29 -13.32 -9.17
C ASP A 144 15.03 -13.18 -10.04
N LEU A 145 15.27 -12.78 -11.28
CA LEU A 145 14.25 -12.73 -12.33
C LEU A 145 14.24 -14.01 -13.18
N SER A 146 14.75 -15.11 -12.63
CA SER A 146 14.78 -16.38 -13.35
C SER A 146 13.35 -16.84 -13.66
N ALA A 147 13.19 -17.49 -14.82
CA ALA A 147 11.90 -18.02 -15.23
C ALA A 147 11.34 -19.00 -14.19
N ALA A 148 12.20 -19.78 -13.52
CA ALA A 148 11.82 -20.73 -12.46
C ALA A 148 11.22 -20.01 -11.25
N SER A 149 11.89 -18.98 -10.72
CA SER A 149 11.38 -18.20 -9.59
C SER A 149 10.06 -17.50 -9.94
N LEU A 150 9.91 -16.94 -11.15
CA LEU A 150 8.69 -16.27 -11.60
C LEU A 150 7.55 -17.23 -12.06
N LEU A 151 7.88 -18.49 -12.39
CA LEU A 151 6.92 -19.56 -12.72
C LEU A 151 6.17 -20.04 -11.47
N ASP A 152 6.88 -20.25 -10.36
CA ASP A 152 6.28 -20.64 -9.06
C ASP A 152 5.38 -19.54 -8.48
N LEU A 153 5.59 -18.30 -8.92
CA LEU A 153 4.84 -17.12 -8.49
C LEU A 153 3.55 -16.86 -9.31
N GLY A 154 3.12 -17.83 -10.13
CA GLY A 154 1.79 -17.88 -10.74
C GLY A 154 1.63 -17.10 -12.05
N GLY A 155 2.73 -16.74 -12.72
CA GLY A 155 2.68 -15.93 -13.93
C GLY A 155 3.28 -16.55 -15.18
N GLY A 156 4.27 -17.46 -15.04
CA GLY A 156 5.01 -18.06 -16.16
C GLY A 156 5.58 -17.07 -17.18
N ARG A 157 5.70 -15.79 -16.80
CA ARG A 157 6.07 -14.68 -17.69
C ARG A 157 7.27 -13.97 -17.11
N VAL A 158 8.33 -13.94 -17.91
CA VAL A 158 9.61 -13.30 -17.59
C VAL A 158 9.56 -11.77 -17.76
N HIS A 159 8.45 -11.21 -18.24
CA HIS A 159 8.34 -9.79 -18.63
C HIS A 159 7.13 -9.09 -17.99
N LEU A 160 7.38 -7.91 -17.42
CA LEU A 160 6.36 -7.08 -16.79
C LEU A 160 5.67 -6.19 -17.84
N ARG A 161 4.34 -6.24 -17.94
CA ARG A 161 3.59 -5.36 -18.85
C ARG A 161 3.13 -4.11 -18.12
N ARG A 162 2.96 -3.02 -18.87
CA ARG A 162 2.39 -1.77 -18.35
C ARG A 162 1.02 -1.98 -17.69
N ALA A 163 0.21 -2.90 -18.24
CA ALA A 163 -1.10 -3.23 -17.68
C ALA A 163 -1.02 -3.85 -16.27
N ASP A 164 0.02 -4.65 -15.99
CA ASP A 164 0.21 -5.27 -14.66
C ASP A 164 0.52 -4.21 -13.62
N VAL A 165 1.44 -3.31 -13.97
CA VAL A 165 1.84 -2.17 -13.13
C VAL A 165 0.66 -1.26 -12.81
N LEU A 166 -0.12 -0.89 -13.83
CA LEU A 166 -1.30 -0.03 -13.65
C LEU A 166 -2.39 -0.74 -12.82
N ARG A 167 -2.52 -2.05 -12.96
CA ARG A 167 -3.46 -2.85 -12.16
C ARG A 167 -3.06 -2.83 -10.68
N TRP A 168 -1.79 -3.10 -10.36
CA TRP A 168 -1.30 -3.04 -8.97
C TRP A 168 -1.41 -1.64 -8.38
N ARG A 169 -1.14 -0.61 -9.18
CA ARG A 169 -1.34 0.76 -8.72
C ARG A 169 -2.79 1.03 -8.31
N ARG A 170 -3.75 0.67 -9.17
CA ARG A 170 -5.18 0.79 -8.86
C ARG A 170 -5.55 0.00 -7.60
N ALA A 171 -4.97 -1.18 -7.41
CA ALA A 171 -5.17 -1.98 -6.20
C ALA A 171 -4.71 -1.20 -4.95
N CYS A 172 -3.49 -0.66 -4.96
CA CYS A 172 -2.95 0.15 -3.87
C CYS A 172 -3.80 1.41 -3.62
N ASP A 173 -4.28 2.10 -4.66
CA ASP A 173 -5.16 3.27 -4.51
C ASP A 173 -6.48 2.92 -3.82
N ARG A 174 -7.09 1.79 -4.20
CA ARG A 174 -8.33 1.29 -3.60
C ARG A 174 -8.11 0.85 -2.16
N LEU A 175 -7.03 0.11 -1.89
CA LEU A 175 -6.66 -0.31 -0.54
C LEU A 175 -6.37 0.89 0.36
N ALA A 176 -5.60 1.87 -0.12
CA ALA A 176 -5.28 3.06 0.67
C ALA A 176 -6.54 3.83 1.09
N THR A 177 -7.46 4.04 0.15
CA THR A 177 -8.72 4.72 0.44
C THR A 177 -9.60 3.90 1.40
N LEU A 178 -9.63 2.57 1.24
CA LEU A 178 -10.46 1.69 2.07
C LEU A 178 -9.89 1.55 3.50
N MET A 179 -8.57 1.41 3.63
CA MET A 179 -7.88 1.37 4.93
C MET A 179 -8.09 2.65 5.73
N ASP A 180 -7.97 3.81 5.08
CA ASP A 180 -8.24 5.11 5.70
C ASP A 180 -9.65 5.19 6.30
N ALA A 181 -10.66 4.77 5.53
CA ALA A 181 -12.05 4.76 5.99
C ALA A 181 -12.30 3.73 7.09
N VAL A 182 -11.77 2.51 6.96
CA VAL A 182 -11.92 1.45 7.99
C VAL A 182 -11.30 1.87 9.32
N LEU A 183 -10.11 2.47 9.30
CA LEU A 183 -9.44 2.87 10.53
C LEU A 183 -10.11 4.06 11.21
N ALA A 184 -10.65 4.99 10.43
CA ALA A 184 -11.45 6.07 10.99
C ALA A 184 -12.74 5.57 11.66
N ASP A 185 -13.45 4.63 11.03
CA ASP A 185 -14.65 4.03 11.63
C ASP A 185 -14.31 3.17 12.85
N PHE A 186 -13.21 2.40 12.79
CA PHE A 186 -12.72 1.58 13.90
C PHE A 186 -12.38 2.42 15.13
N THR A 187 -11.60 3.49 14.95
CA THR A 187 -11.21 4.39 16.06
C THR A 187 -12.39 5.18 16.60
N LEU A 188 -13.34 5.60 15.74
CA LEU A 188 -14.60 6.19 16.20
C LEU A 188 -15.36 5.22 17.10
N GLY A 189 -15.47 3.95 16.72
CA GLY A 189 -16.12 2.92 17.54
C GLY A 189 -15.37 2.60 18.83
N LEU A 190 -14.03 2.66 18.81
CA LEU A 190 -13.19 2.29 19.96
C LEU A 190 -13.11 3.39 21.02
N VAL A 191 -12.92 4.64 20.62
CA VAL A 191 -12.65 5.78 21.54
C VAL A 191 -13.64 6.94 21.39
N GLY A 192 -14.72 6.76 20.63
CA GLY A 192 -15.75 7.79 20.44
C GLY A 192 -15.34 8.96 19.54
N ALA A 193 -14.13 8.93 18.97
CA ALA A 193 -13.62 9.99 18.11
C ALA A 193 -12.78 9.42 16.96
N ALA A 194 -13.00 9.93 15.75
CA ALA A 194 -12.19 9.60 14.58
C ALA A 194 -10.92 10.49 14.52
N PRO A 195 -9.78 9.96 14.06
CA PRO A 195 -8.52 10.69 13.93
C PRO A 195 -8.55 11.76 12.82
N TRP A 196 -9.44 11.58 11.84
CA TRP A 196 -9.69 12.51 10.74
C TRP A 196 -11.14 12.37 10.25
N ARG A 197 -11.61 13.34 9.46
CA ARG A 197 -13.00 13.36 8.96
C ARG A 197 -13.15 12.50 7.71
N VAL A 198 -13.77 11.32 7.80
CA VAL A 198 -14.04 10.51 6.60
C VAL A 198 -14.94 11.28 5.62
N SER A 199 -14.52 11.39 4.36
CA SER A 199 -15.39 11.89 3.31
C SER A 199 -16.42 10.80 3.01
N SER A 200 -17.63 10.90 3.56
CA SER A 200 -18.70 9.96 3.22
C SER A 200 -19.04 10.10 1.73
N GLN A 201 -18.58 9.17 0.88
CA GLN A 201 -19.27 8.93 -0.38
C GLN A 201 -20.60 8.26 -0.03
N ARG A 202 -21.64 9.07 0.23
CA ARG A 202 -23.01 8.57 0.14
C ARG A 202 -23.23 8.21 -1.33
N GLY A 203 -23.69 6.98 -1.56
CA GLY A 203 -24.03 6.49 -2.88
C GLY A 203 -24.97 7.45 -3.59
N VAL A 204 -24.63 7.79 -4.82
CA VAL A 204 -25.59 8.25 -5.79
C VAL A 204 -26.49 7.04 -6.08
N ARG A 205 -27.77 7.21 -5.80
CA ARG A 205 -28.84 6.28 -6.15
C ARG A 205 -28.94 6.15 -7.67
#